data_AF-A0A9P4L858-F1
#
_entry.id   AF-A0A9P4L858-F1
#
_cell.length_a   1.000
_cell.length_b   1.000
_cell.length_c   1.000
_cell.angle_alpha   90.00
_cell.angle_beta   90.00
_cell.angle_gamma   90.00
#
_symmetry.space_group_name_H-M   'P 1'
#
loop_
_entity.id
_entity.type
_entity.pdbx_description
1 polymer ?
#
loop_
_entity_poly.entity_id
_entity_poly.type
_entity_poly.pdbx_seq_one_letter_code
_entity_poly.pdbx_strand_id
1 'polypeptide(L)'
;MAYNPSGRTAPRASRAYSIISEDSYAATPRPTPPPATRRAASRALRANSAVSDVPTHVDGGTRPPTTHERRIAAHYTLPPTVPSPFTGTLEASLDAVLAWGHEHTNGTQKIVNALLREVDSMTNWPILLRGMLIDCDDGDDEATGRGRRLLEELLFLVTRTLLPEQIAENRAAMARLYDRKKQLAIRLVLRYDMLREWKVDASYHPFPVPSLPPPPIDPAAQPVSAMKIGHPPGCSTRRPLMSNVIATLIAAPPGGFTTHGVRERMKHYITDLDDYLLLSDDKAAAWSDLVLIGMTSQIVLQWQWLRQNNEMLQEMEVQGWEELDCKADECDWIADDIKKPSGARKEKGSMGIDVNELV
;
A
#
# COMPACT_ATOMS: atom_id res chain seq x y z
N MET A 1 -31.25 50.37 -22.76
CA MET A 1 -29.81 50.66 -22.71
C MET A 1 -29.07 49.39 -23.10
N ALA A 2 -28.39 49.45 -24.23
CA ALA A 2 -27.53 48.38 -24.76
C ALA A 2 -26.08 48.62 -24.32
N TYR A 3 -25.29 47.54 -24.18
CA TYR A 3 -23.86 47.37 -24.51
C TYR A 3 -23.39 46.06 -23.82
N ASN A 4 -23.39 44.91 -24.52
CA ASN A 4 -22.39 44.32 -25.42
C ASN A 4 -21.33 43.42 -24.70
N PRO A 5 -21.19 42.14 -25.09
CA PRO A 5 -20.21 41.20 -24.58
C PRO A 5 -18.93 41.17 -25.44
N SER A 6 -17.80 40.80 -24.85
CA SER A 6 -16.54 40.46 -25.53
C SER A 6 -15.82 39.47 -24.61
N GLY A 7 -15.37 38.29 -24.99
CA GLY A 7 -15.01 37.76 -26.30
C GLY A 7 -13.59 37.18 -26.17
N ARG A 8 -13.41 35.90 -26.52
CA ARG A 8 -12.19 35.35 -27.15
C ARG A 8 -12.34 33.84 -27.41
N THR A 9 -12.61 33.52 -28.66
CA THR A 9 -12.28 32.25 -29.30
C THR A 9 -10.91 32.37 -29.96
N ALA A 10 -10.12 31.30 -29.92
CA ALA A 10 -9.07 31.03 -30.90
C ALA A 10 -8.87 29.50 -31.02
N PRO A 11 -8.40 29.02 -32.18
CA PRO A 11 -8.80 27.74 -32.75
C PRO A 11 -7.72 26.66 -32.54
N ARG A 12 -8.10 25.38 -32.60
CA ARG A 12 -7.12 24.30 -32.81
C ARG A 12 -7.52 23.39 -33.95
N ALA A 13 -6.52 23.21 -34.81
CA ALA A 13 -6.55 22.73 -36.17
C ALA A 13 -7.09 21.30 -36.36
N SER A 14 -7.79 21.13 -37.48
CA SER A 14 -8.07 19.87 -38.15
C SER A 14 -6.92 19.48 -39.11
N ARG A 15 -6.95 18.20 -39.54
CA ARG A 15 -6.10 17.44 -40.49
C ARG A 15 -4.94 16.68 -39.82
N ALA A 16 -4.80 15.37 -40.04
CA ALA A 16 -4.79 14.74 -41.35
C ALA A 16 -5.68 13.49 -41.55
N TYR A 17 -6.22 13.40 -42.77
CA TYR A 17 -6.66 12.20 -43.49
C TYR A 17 -5.42 11.29 -43.77
N SER A 18 -5.48 10.00 -44.17
CA SER A 18 -6.34 9.43 -45.22
C SER A 18 -6.06 7.93 -45.44
N ILE A 19 -7.09 7.20 -45.94
CA ILE A 19 -7.08 6.16 -47.01
C ILE A 19 -6.56 4.76 -46.59
N ILE A 20 -7.46 3.80 -46.35
CA ILE A 20 -8.10 2.85 -47.30
C ILE A 20 -7.08 2.01 -48.07
N SER A 21 -7.08 0.70 -47.79
CA SER A 21 -6.87 -0.32 -48.81
C SER A 21 -7.57 -1.61 -48.35
N GLU A 22 -8.85 -1.74 -48.70
CA GLU A 22 -9.49 -3.04 -48.88
C GLU A 22 -9.19 -3.48 -50.30
N ASP A 23 -8.51 -4.61 -50.47
CA ASP A 23 -8.85 -5.53 -51.55
C ASP A 23 -8.38 -6.95 -51.23
N SER A 24 -9.22 -7.89 -51.64
CA SER A 24 -9.17 -9.32 -51.38
C SER A 24 -8.03 -10.01 -52.15
N TYR A 25 -7.52 -11.14 -51.63
CA TYR A 25 -7.45 -12.45 -52.30
C TYR A 25 -6.48 -13.40 -51.57
N ALA A 26 -6.87 -14.68 -51.61
CA ALA A 26 -6.31 -15.84 -50.94
C ALA A 26 -4.80 -16.09 -51.10
N ALA A 27 -4.12 -16.46 -50.01
CA ALA A 27 -3.02 -17.42 -50.00
C ALA A 27 -2.67 -17.89 -48.55
N THR A 28 -2.96 -19.14 -48.21
CA THR A 28 -2.29 -19.90 -47.15
C THR A 28 -1.23 -20.83 -47.76
N PRO A 29 -0.24 -21.35 -47.02
CA PRO A 29 0.75 -20.70 -46.16
C PRO A 29 2.20 -21.08 -46.57
N ARG A 30 3.23 -20.34 -46.13
CA ARG A 30 4.64 -20.80 -46.20
C ARG A 30 5.15 -21.14 -44.79
N PRO A 31 5.85 -22.28 -44.61
CA PRO A 31 6.35 -22.71 -43.30
C PRO A 31 7.59 -21.90 -42.89
N THR A 32 7.55 -21.36 -41.68
CA THR A 32 8.67 -20.69 -41.00
C THR A 32 9.59 -21.74 -40.37
N PRO A 33 10.92 -21.68 -40.56
CA PRO A 33 11.84 -22.58 -39.88
C PRO A 33 11.94 -22.26 -38.38
N PRO A 34 12.22 -23.25 -37.51
CA PRO A 34 12.29 -23.06 -36.06
C PRO A 34 13.53 -22.22 -35.67
N PRO A 35 13.44 -21.41 -34.60
CA PRO A 35 14.59 -20.65 -34.12
C PRO A 35 15.64 -21.56 -33.49
N ALA A 36 16.90 -21.32 -33.89
CA ALA A 36 18.08 -22.02 -33.43
C ALA A 36 18.30 -21.86 -31.91
N THR A 37 18.51 -22.99 -31.24
CA THR A 37 18.91 -23.09 -29.84
C THR A 37 20.35 -22.61 -29.65
N ARG A 38 20.54 -21.34 -29.24
CA ARG A 38 21.82 -20.89 -28.68
C ARG A 38 21.90 -21.23 -27.19
N ARG A 39 22.55 -22.37 -26.90
CA ARG A 39 23.22 -22.65 -25.63
C ARG A 39 24.44 -21.72 -25.48
N ALA A 40 24.44 -20.88 -24.46
CA ALA A 40 25.60 -20.30 -23.74
C ALA A 40 25.07 -19.11 -22.93
N ALA A 41 25.36 -18.85 -21.65
CA ALA A 41 26.21 -19.50 -20.68
C ALA A 41 25.62 -19.17 -19.30
N SER A 42 25.55 -20.15 -18.42
CA SER A 42 25.19 -20.00 -17.02
C SER A 42 26.29 -19.24 -16.27
N ARG A 43 26.14 -17.91 -16.14
CA ARG A 43 26.90 -17.15 -15.15
C ARG A 43 26.08 -17.09 -13.86
N ALA A 44 26.37 -18.05 -12.99
CA ALA A 44 25.86 -18.13 -11.63
C ALA A 44 26.04 -16.79 -10.90
N LEU A 45 24.94 -16.14 -10.54
CA LEU A 45 24.92 -15.10 -9.52
C LEU A 45 25.09 -15.80 -8.17
N ARG A 46 26.26 -15.60 -7.56
CA ARG A 46 26.53 -16.00 -6.18
C ARG A 46 25.52 -15.33 -5.26
N ALA A 47 24.77 -16.16 -4.55
CA ALA A 47 24.08 -15.80 -3.33
C ALA A 47 25.12 -15.41 -2.27
N ASN A 48 25.07 -14.18 -1.78
CA ASN A 48 25.64 -13.85 -0.48
C ASN A 48 24.56 -14.10 0.56
N SER A 49 24.48 -15.36 1.00
CA SER A 49 23.89 -15.72 2.28
C SER A 49 24.91 -15.34 3.35
N ALA A 50 24.64 -14.28 4.11
CA ALA A 50 25.37 -13.99 5.33
C ALA A 50 24.71 -14.77 6.48
N VAL A 51 25.14 -16.03 6.61
CA VAL A 51 25.25 -16.71 7.90
C VAL A 51 26.64 -16.39 8.44
N SER A 52 26.82 -16.52 9.76
CA SER A 52 28.07 -16.45 10.54
C SER A 52 28.40 -15.08 11.15
N ASP A 53 28.88 -14.95 12.39
CA ASP A 53 29.31 -15.90 13.41
C ASP A 53 29.41 -15.14 14.75
N VAL A 54 29.38 -15.87 15.86
CA VAL A 54 29.73 -15.38 17.20
C VAL A 54 31.24 -15.07 17.24
N PRO A 55 31.69 -13.85 17.62
CA PRO A 55 33.09 -13.62 17.93
C PRO A 55 33.32 -13.73 19.44
N THR A 56 34.19 -14.66 19.80
CA THR A 56 34.86 -14.69 21.09
C THR A 56 36.14 -13.82 20.99
N HIS A 57 36.42 -13.07 22.06
CA HIS A 57 37.72 -12.51 22.47
C HIS A 57 38.17 -11.07 22.07
N VAL A 58 38.09 -10.19 23.09
CA VAL A 58 39.11 -9.30 23.73
C VAL A 58 39.94 -8.27 22.93
N ASP A 59 39.85 -7.05 23.49
CA ASP A 59 40.75 -5.88 23.55
C ASP A 59 40.88 -4.88 22.39
N GLY A 60 40.85 -3.61 22.82
CA GLY A 60 41.72 -2.59 22.26
C GLY A 60 41.06 -1.46 21.48
N GLY A 61 40.21 -0.67 22.15
CA GLY A 61 40.00 0.75 21.87
C GLY A 61 39.59 1.15 20.44
N THR A 62 38.31 1.39 20.20
CA THR A 62 37.90 2.27 19.09
C THR A 62 36.52 2.86 19.32
N ARG A 63 36.48 4.20 19.24
CA ARG A 63 35.37 5.11 18.84
C ARG A 63 33.96 4.49 18.76
N PRO A 64 32.93 5.07 19.42
CA PRO A 64 31.59 4.50 19.37
C PRO A 64 31.08 4.45 17.91
N PRO A 65 30.59 3.29 17.43
CA PRO A 65 29.99 3.21 16.12
C PRO A 65 28.65 3.93 16.15
N THR A 66 28.62 5.17 15.67
CA THR A 66 27.37 5.88 15.35
C THR A 66 26.85 5.40 13.99
N THR A 67 26.56 4.11 13.88
CA THR A 67 25.63 3.58 12.89
C THR A 67 24.43 3.13 13.68
N HIS A 68 23.46 4.02 13.87
CA HIS A 68 22.11 3.61 14.24
C HIS A 68 21.59 2.75 13.09
N GLU A 69 21.85 1.44 13.14
CA GLU A 69 21.04 0.47 12.43
C GLU A 69 19.60 0.75 12.85
N ARG A 70 18.82 1.37 11.95
CA ARG A 70 17.39 1.58 12.17
C ARG A 70 16.76 0.20 12.26
N ARG A 71 16.60 -0.30 13.49
CA ARG A 71 15.96 -1.58 13.77
C ARG A 71 14.50 -1.47 13.34
N ILE A 72 14.05 -2.43 12.54
CA ILE A 72 12.65 -2.58 12.16
C ILE A 72 11.83 -2.82 13.44
N ALA A 73 10.66 -2.19 13.54
CA ALA A 73 9.79 -2.39 14.69
C ALA A 73 9.35 -3.86 14.80
N ALA A 74 9.20 -4.35 16.04
CA ALA A 74 8.99 -5.78 16.31
C ALA A 74 7.72 -6.36 15.63
N HIS A 75 6.68 -5.55 15.43
CA HIS A 75 5.42 -6.00 14.82
C HIS A 75 5.57 -6.46 13.35
N TYR A 76 6.59 -6.01 12.62
CA TYR A 76 6.88 -6.53 11.27
C TYR A 76 7.53 -7.91 11.28
N THR A 77 8.06 -8.33 12.43
CA THR A 77 8.73 -9.63 12.59
C THR A 77 7.84 -10.70 13.22
N LEU A 78 6.61 -10.33 13.60
CA LEU A 78 5.63 -11.27 14.12
C LEU A 78 5.19 -12.26 13.02
N PRO A 79 4.83 -13.50 13.39
CA PRO A 79 4.30 -14.45 12.42
C PRO A 79 2.96 -13.95 11.86
N PRO A 80 2.72 -14.08 10.54
CA PRO A 80 1.43 -13.74 9.94
C PRO A 80 0.33 -14.72 10.39
N THR A 81 -0.90 -14.24 10.47
CA THR A 81 -2.08 -15.11 10.68
C THR A 81 -2.41 -15.84 9.39
N VAL A 82 -2.46 -17.18 9.42
CA VAL A 82 -2.79 -18.01 8.26
C VAL A 82 -3.88 -19.03 8.60
N PRO A 83 -5.02 -19.06 7.87
CA PRO A 83 -5.37 -18.14 6.79
C PRO A 83 -5.56 -16.70 7.27
N SER A 84 -5.38 -15.73 6.36
CA SER A 84 -5.68 -14.32 6.65
C SER A 84 -7.15 -14.18 7.06
N PRO A 85 -7.46 -13.39 8.11
CA PRO A 85 -8.84 -13.13 8.49
C PRO A 85 -9.48 -11.99 7.68
N PHE A 86 -8.79 -11.50 6.66
CA PHE A 86 -9.27 -10.50 5.70
C PHE A 86 -9.49 -11.17 4.36
N THR A 87 -10.68 -10.98 3.79
CA THR A 87 -11.05 -11.59 2.50
C THR A 87 -10.35 -10.87 1.34
N GLY A 88 -10.08 -9.58 1.51
CA GLY A 88 -9.46 -8.70 0.53
C GLY A 88 -10.44 -8.25 -0.54
N THR A 89 -11.66 -7.85 -0.15
CA THR A 89 -12.69 -7.37 -1.08
C THR A 89 -13.41 -6.12 -0.56
N LEU A 90 -13.92 -5.29 -1.49
CA LEU A 90 -14.75 -4.15 -1.14
C LEU A 90 -16.08 -4.58 -0.50
N GLU A 91 -16.68 -5.67 -0.98
CA GLU A 91 -17.94 -6.19 -0.46
C GLU A 91 -17.84 -6.52 1.03
N ALA A 92 -16.74 -7.16 1.47
CA ALA A 92 -16.54 -7.48 2.88
C ALA A 92 -16.48 -6.21 3.76
N SER A 93 -15.91 -5.13 3.24
CA SER A 93 -15.90 -3.83 3.91
C SER A 93 -17.28 -3.19 3.98
N LEU A 94 -18.04 -3.21 2.88
CA LEU A 94 -19.39 -2.64 2.85
C LEU A 94 -20.36 -3.44 3.73
N ASP A 95 -20.24 -4.76 3.76
CA ASP A 95 -20.98 -5.65 4.66
C ASP A 95 -20.66 -5.33 6.13
N ALA A 96 -19.40 -5.07 6.46
CA ALA A 96 -19.00 -4.66 7.81
C ALA A 96 -19.60 -3.29 8.20
N VAL A 97 -19.67 -2.33 7.26
CA VAL A 97 -20.34 -1.03 7.48
C VAL A 97 -21.84 -1.23 7.72
N LEU A 98 -22.50 -2.08 6.94
CA LEU A 98 -23.93 -2.40 7.10
C LEU A 98 -24.20 -3.09 8.44
N ALA A 99 -23.39 -4.08 8.82
CA ALA A 99 -23.51 -4.78 10.09
C ALA A 99 -23.35 -3.82 11.28
N TRP A 100 -22.34 -2.94 11.23
CA TRP A 100 -22.14 -1.90 12.23
C TRP A 100 -23.32 -0.93 12.31
N GLY A 101 -23.84 -0.48 11.17
CA GLY A 101 -25.02 0.39 11.10
C GLY A 101 -26.29 -0.25 11.67
N HIS A 102 -26.49 -1.55 11.42
CA HIS A 102 -27.62 -2.31 11.96
C HIS A 102 -27.54 -2.46 13.49
N GLU A 103 -26.34 -2.61 14.05
CA GLU A 103 -26.16 -2.66 15.51
C GLU A 103 -26.39 -1.30 16.18
N HIS A 104 -26.15 -0.21 15.45
CA HIS A 104 -26.18 1.16 15.98
C HIS A 104 -27.22 2.04 15.27
N THR A 105 -28.48 1.59 15.22
CA THR A 105 -29.56 2.20 14.41
C THR A 105 -29.85 3.68 14.67
N ASN A 106 -29.56 4.20 15.87
CA ASN A 106 -29.82 5.60 16.21
C ASN A 106 -28.57 6.46 15.96
N GLY A 107 -28.70 7.48 15.11
CA GLY A 107 -27.70 8.54 14.91
C GLY A 107 -26.51 8.18 14.01
N THR A 108 -26.37 6.93 13.55
CA THR A 108 -25.27 6.52 12.65
C THR A 108 -25.64 6.53 11.17
N GLN A 109 -26.93 6.62 10.83
CA GLN A 109 -27.41 6.43 9.45
C GLN A 109 -26.77 7.38 8.44
N LYS A 110 -26.51 8.64 8.82
CA LYS A 110 -25.84 9.63 7.95
C LYS A 110 -24.43 9.17 7.56
N ILE A 111 -23.71 8.55 8.51
CA ILE A 111 -22.35 8.04 8.35
C ILE A 111 -22.37 6.77 7.50
N VAL A 112 -23.26 5.84 7.81
CA VAL A 112 -23.46 4.60 7.04
C VAL A 112 -23.76 4.94 5.57
N ASN A 113 -24.71 5.84 5.32
CA ASN A 113 -25.05 6.28 3.96
C ASN A 113 -23.86 6.91 3.23
N ALA A 114 -23.03 7.68 3.92
CA ALA A 114 -21.84 8.29 3.33
C ALA A 114 -20.77 7.24 2.98
N LEU A 115 -20.55 6.24 3.84
CA LEU A 115 -19.57 5.18 3.62
C LEU A 115 -19.97 4.21 2.50
N LEU A 116 -21.27 3.95 2.35
CA LEU A 116 -21.79 3.02 1.33
C LEU A 116 -21.87 3.62 -0.08
N ARG A 117 -21.86 4.95 -0.19
CA ARG A 117 -21.83 5.64 -1.49
C ARG A 117 -20.49 5.49 -2.18
N GLU A 118 -20.44 5.83 -3.47
CA GLU A 118 -19.19 6.08 -4.18
C GLU A 118 -18.37 7.14 -3.45
N VAL A 119 -17.05 7.06 -3.59
CA VAL A 119 -16.11 7.93 -2.88
C VAL A 119 -16.29 9.38 -3.35
N ASP A 120 -16.71 10.25 -2.43
CA ASP A 120 -16.82 11.69 -2.65
C ASP A 120 -15.77 12.44 -1.81
N SER A 121 -14.79 13.06 -2.49
CA SER A 121 -13.72 13.84 -1.88
C SER A 121 -14.19 15.13 -1.21
N MET A 122 -15.43 15.56 -1.48
CA MET A 122 -16.05 16.74 -0.87
C MET A 122 -16.83 16.41 0.41
N THR A 123 -16.87 15.13 0.82
CA THR A 123 -17.55 14.71 2.05
C THR A 123 -16.95 15.40 3.27
N ASN A 124 -17.76 16.17 4.00
CA ASN A 124 -17.31 16.87 5.21
C ASN A 124 -17.40 15.95 6.45
N TRP A 125 -16.43 15.04 6.56
CA TRP A 125 -16.33 14.09 7.67
C TRP A 125 -16.37 14.74 9.05
N PRO A 126 -15.63 15.83 9.35
CA PRO A 126 -15.69 16.45 10.66
C PRO A 126 -17.10 16.90 11.08
N ILE A 127 -17.91 17.42 10.15
CA ILE A 127 -19.30 17.82 10.43
C ILE A 127 -20.18 16.58 10.66
N LEU A 128 -20.08 15.55 9.82
CA LEU A 128 -20.87 14.32 9.97
C LEU A 128 -20.58 13.63 11.31
N LEU A 129 -19.30 13.51 11.67
CA LEU A 129 -18.87 12.86 12.91
C LEU A 129 -19.21 13.69 14.15
N ARG A 130 -19.13 15.03 14.07
CA ARG A 130 -19.64 15.90 15.14
C ARG A 130 -21.15 15.76 15.31
N GLY A 131 -21.90 15.63 14.21
CA GLY A 131 -23.34 15.36 14.25
C GLY A 131 -23.64 14.06 15.01
N MET A 132 -22.88 12.98 14.76
CA MET A 132 -23.02 11.72 15.50
C MET A 132 -22.74 11.88 17.00
N LEU A 133 -21.78 12.72 17.38
CA LEU A 133 -21.48 12.98 18.78
C LEU A 133 -22.65 13.68 19.49
N ILE A 134 -23.24 14.69 18.85
CA ILE A 134 -24.35 15.49 19.42
C ILE A 134 -25.67 14.71 19.37
N ASP A 135 -26.07 14.24 18.18
CA ASP A 135 -27.37 13.59 17.94
C ASP A 135 -27.57 12.32 18.79
N CYS A 136 -26.49 11.70 19.28
CA CYS A 136 -26.54 10.46 20.06
C CYS A 136 -26.47 10.66 21.58
N ASP A 137 -26.12 11.86 22.06
CA ASP A 137 -25.98 12.17 23.49
C ASP A 137 -27.19 12.94 24.06
N ASP A 138 -28.15 13.37 23.23
CA ASP A 138 -29.31 14.20 23.60
C ASP A 138 -30.48 13.45 24.30
N GLY A 139 -30.20 12.49 25.18
CA GLY A 139 -31.21 11.80 26.00
C GLY A 139 -31.09 12.13 27.48
N ASP A 140 -32.16 12.66 28.08
CA ASP A 140 -32.25 13.20 29.44
C ASP A 140 -31.49 12.43 30.56
N ASP A 141 -30.80 13.21 31.40
CA ASP A 141 -30.30 12.96 32.77
C ASP A 141 -28.92 12.32 33.05
N GLU A 142 -28.13 11.87 32.08
CA GLU A 142 -26.68 11.66 32.28
C GLU A 142 -25.98 11.65 30.93
N ALA A 143 -24.81 12.28 30.79
CA ALA A 143 -24.04 12.20 29.55
C ALA A 143 -23.64 10.73 29.32
N THR A 144 -24.45 10.00 28.56
CA THR A 144 -24.31 8.55 28.35
C THR A 144 -23.01 8.19 27.63
N GLY A 145 -22.26 9.17 27.13
CA GLY A 145 -21.00 8.99 26.40
C GLY A 145 -21.19 8.15 25.14
N ARG A 146 -22.44 8.08 24.64
CA ARG A 146 -22.84 7.19 23.57
C ARG A 146 -22.27 7.65 22.26
N GLY A 147 -22.38 8.95 21.95
CA GLY A 147 -21.84 9.54 20.73
C GLY A 147 -20.33 9.32 20.63
N ARG A 148 -19.61 9.52 21.74
CA ARG A 148 -18.18 9.26 21.83
C ARG A 148 -17.86 7.78 21.60
N ARG A 149 -18.57 6.87 22.27
CA ARG A 149 -18.38 5.42 22.10
C ARG A 149 -18.64 4.98 20.66
N LEU A 150 -19.69 5.49 20.01
CA LEU A 150 -19.97 5.23 18.59
C LEU A 150 -18.84 5.72 17.67
N LEU A 151 -18.21 6.85 18.02
CA LEU A 151 -17.09 7.38 17.27
C LEU A 151 -15.82 6.52 17.43
N GLU A 152 -15.57 5.99 18.63
CA GLU A 152 -14.51 5.00 18.87
C GLU A 152 -14.80 3.68 18.13
N GLU A 153 -16.05 3.20 18.15
CA GLU A 153 -16.45 2.01 17.40
C GLU A 153 -16.24 2.19 15.89
N LEU A 154 -16.64 3.33 15.32
CA LEU A 154 -16.40 3.66 13.92
C LEU A 154 -14.90 3.71 13.59
N LEU A 155 -14.10 4.35 14.44
CA LEU A 155 -12.64 4.40 14.29
C LEU A 155 -12.05 2.99 14.23
N PHE A 156 -12.49 2.09 15.10
CA PHE A 156 -12.00 0.72 15.12
C PHE A 156 -12.56 -0.16 14.00
N LEU A 157 -13.78 0.08 13.54
CA LEU A 157 -14.30 -0.51 12.32
C LEU A 157 -13.36 -0.19 11.15
N VAL A 158 -13.00 1.09 10.98
CA VAL A 158 -12.15 1.51 9.86
C VAL A 158 -10.72 0.97 10.00
N THR A 159 -10.10 1.10 11.17
CA THR A 159 -8.69 0.70 11.39
C THR A 159 -8.48 -0.82 11.45
N ARG A 160 -9.45 -1.59 11.95
CA ARG A 160 -9.29 -3.03 12.17
C ARG A 160 -9.96 -3.89 11.12
N THR A 161 -10.89 -3.34 10.35
CA THR A 161 -11.62 -4.08 9.32
C THR A 161 -11.44 -3.43 7.96
N LEU A 162 -11.91 -2.19 7.77
CA LEU A 162 -12.02 -1.61 6.43
C LEU A 162 -10.64 -1.37 5.78
N LEU A 163 -9.71 -0.71 6.48
CA LEU A 163 -8.36 -0.50 5.95
C LEU A 163 -7.65 -1.82 5.62
N PRO A 164 -7.60 -2.81 6.53
CA PRO A 164 -7.03 -4.13 6.21
C PRO A 164 -7.65 -4.82 4.99
N GLU A 165 -8.97 -4.82 4.83
CA GLU A 165 -9.64 -5.42 3.67
C GLU A 165 -9.20 -4.75 2.36
N GLN A 166 -9.15 -3.41 2.33
CA GLN A 166 -8.71 -2.67 1.14
C GLN A 166 -7.21 -2.79 0.87
N ILE A 167 -6.37 -2.94 1.89
CA ILE A 167 -4.93 -3.22 1.72
C ILE A 167 -4.76 -4.63 1.12
N ALA A 168 -5.47 -5.63 1.65
CA ALA A 168 -5.42 -7.00 1.14
C ALA A 168 -5.90 -7.08 -0.32
N GLU A 169 -7.00 -6.39 -0.65
CA GLU A 169 -7.52 -6.26 -2.01
C GLU A 169 -6.49 -5.65 -2.97
N ASN A 170 -5.87 -4.52 -2.58
CA ASN A 170 -4.86 -3.84 -3.37
C ASN A 170 -3.67 -4.76 -3.68
N ARG A 171 -3.15 -5.44 -2.65
CA ARG A 171 -2.01 -6.34 -2.77
C ARG A 171 -2.34 -7.53 -3.66
N ALA A 172 -3.53 -8.10 -3.54
CA ALA A 172 -3.98 -9.20 -4.38
C ALA A 172 -4.09 -8.78 -5.86
N ALA A 173 -4.68 -7.62 -6.14
CA ALA A 173 -4.78 -7.07 -7.50
C ALA A 173 -3.40 -6.81 -8.11
N MET A 174 -2.50 -6.20 -7.34
CA MET A 174 -1.12 -5.92 -7.78
C MET A 174 -0.31 -7.19 -8.03
N ALA A 175 -0.44 -8.20 -7.18
CA ALA A 175 0.21 -9.49 -7.40
C ALA A 175 -0.28 -10.14 -8.70
N ARG A 176 -1.60 -10.14 -8.96
CA ARG A 176 -2.17 -10.67 -10.22
C ARG A 176 -1.68 -9.93 -11.44
N LEU A 177 -1.63 -8.60 -11.39
CA LEU A 177 -1.09 -7.77 -12.48
C LEU A 177 0.36 -8.15 -12.78
N TYR A 178 1.22 -8.16 -11.77
CA TYR A 178 2.63 -8.48 -11.97
C TYR A 178 2.85 -9.93 -12.44
N ASP A 179 2.00 -10.86 -12.02
CA ASP A 179 2.07 -12.23 -12.50
C ASP A 179 1.59 -12.38 -13.96
N ARG A 180 0.63 -11.58 -14.43
CA ARG A 180 0.15 -11.61 -15.81
C ARG A 180 1.03 -10.83 -16.79
N LYS A 181 1.64 -9.73 -16.33
CA LYS A 181 2.48 -8.83 -17.14
C LYS A 181 3.95 -8.87 -16.71
N LYS A 182 4.50 -10.07 -16.49
CA LYS A 182 5.89 -10.29 -16.04
C LYS A 182 6.94 -9.67 -16.97
N GLN A 183 6.62 -9.60 -18.27
CA GLN A 183 7.46 -9.05 -19.32
C GLN A 183 7.49 -7.51 -19.35
N LEU A 184 6.48 -6.86 -18.77
CA LEU A 184 6.43 -5.42 -18.77
C LEU A 184 7.33 -4.85 -17.68
N ALA A 185 8.11 -3.85 -18.05
CA ALA A 185 8.86 -3.06 -17.11
C ALA A 185 7.96 -1.96 -16.54
N ILE A 186 6.86 -2.35 -15.89
CA ILE A 186 6.01 -1.43 -15.15
C ILE A 186 6.50 -1.39 -13.70
N ARG A 187 6.57 -0.18 -13.14
CA ARG A 187 6.78 0.03 -11.71
C ARG A 187 5.55 0.71 -11.14
N LEU A 188 4.60 -0.10 -10.68
CA LEU A 188 3.51 0.38 -9.83
C LEU A 188 3.94 0.27 -8.37
N VAL A 189 3.81 1.34 -7.62
CA VAL A 189 3.98 1.32 -6.17
C VAL A 189 2.66 0.86 -5.55
N LEU A 190 2.72 0.08 -4.48
CA LEU A 190 1.52 -0.26 -3.71
C LEU A 190 0.91 1.05 -3.21
N ARG A 191 -0.33 1.33 -3.60
CA ARG A 191 -0.86 2.70 -3.50
C ARG A 191 -1.16 3.12 -2.07
N TYR A 192 -1.30 2.18 -1.15
CA TYR A 192 -1.36 2.48 0.27
C TYR A 192 0.02 2.92 0.83
N ASP A 193 1.14 2.54 0.18
CA ASP A 193 2.48 3.09 0.46
C ASP A 193 2.66 4.51 -0.13
N MET A 194 1.85 4.88 -1.14
CA MET A 194 1.91 6.15 -1.88
C MET A 194 1.13 7.29 -1.24
N LEU A 195 0.41 7.07 -0.13
CA LEU A 195 -0.33 8.13 0.57
C LEU A 195 0.57 9.28 1.11
N ARG A 196 1.87 9.22 0.84
CA ARG A 196 2.91 10.21 1.13
C ARG A 196 3.68 10.75 -0.09
N GLU A 197 3.26 10.55 -1.34
CA GLU A 197 3.96 11.20 -2.48
C GLU A 197 4.08 12.74 -2.32
N TRP A 198 3.21 13.35 -1.53
CA TRP A 198 3.25 14.78 -1.16
C TRP A 198 4.24 15.13 -0.02
N LYS A 199 4.83 14.16 0.67
CA LYS A 199 5.82 14.32 1.76
C LYS A 199 7.20 13.76 1.39
N VAL A 200 7.50 13.60 0.11
CA VAL A 200 8.86 13.21 -0.32
C VAL A 200 9.77 14.44 -0.22
N ASP A 201 10.19 14.76 1.01
CA ASP A 201 11.45 15.48 1.19
C ASP A 201 12.56 14.62 0.60
N ALA A 202 13.49 15.24 -0.13
CA ALA A 202 14.62 14.55 -0.79
C ALA A 202 15.53 13.73 0.16
N SER A 203 15.31 13.82 1.48
CA SER A 203 16.00 13.08 2.52
C SER A 203 15.24 11.86 3.05
N TYR A 204 13.97 11.65 2.67
CA TYR A 204 13.18 10.51 3.10
C TYR A 204 13.51 9.27 2.25
N HIS A 205 14.30 8.37 2.80
CA HIS A 205 14.48 7.02 2.26
C HIS A 205 13.47 6.08 2.94
N PRO A 206 12.38 5.68 2.26
CA PRO A 206 11.41 4.77 2.83
C PRO A 206 12.09 3.43 3.11
N PHE A 207 11.87 2.89 4.32
CA PHE A 207 12.49 1.65 4.75
C PHE A 207 11.65 0.46 4.23
N PRO A 208 12.18 -0.39 3.34
CA PRO A 208 11.40 -1.50 2.77
C PRO A 208 11.40 -2.72 3.70
N VAL A 209 10.24 -3.35 3.83
CA VAL A 209 10.04 -4.63 4.51
C VAL A 209 9.72 -5.69 3.46
N PRO A 210 10.50 -6.79 3.38
CA PRO A 210 10.26 -7.85 2.42
C PRO A 210 9.00 -8.63 2.76
N SER A 211 8.20 -8.91 1.73
CA SER A 211 7.05 -9.81 1.82
C SER A 211 7.53 -11.25 1.80
N LEU A 212 7.52 -11.90 2.96
CA LEU A 212 7.98 -13.28 3.14
C LEU A 212 6.79 -14.25 3.10
N PRO A 213 6.96 -15.46 2.56
CA PRO A 213 5.93 -16.48 2.65
C PRO A 213 5.70 -16.85 4.12
N PRO A 214 4.46 -17.20 4.50
CA PRO A 214 4.21 -17.72 5.83
C PRO A 214 5.01 -19.02 6.07
N PRO A 215 5.37 -19.32 7.33
CA PRO A 215 5.95 -20.61 7.66
C PRO A 215 4.99 -21.73 7.27
N PRO A 216 5.50 -22.93 6.89
CA PRO A 216 4.65 -24.08 6.63
C PRO A 216 3.72 -24.30 7.81
N ILE A 217 2.42 -24.39 7.54
CA ILE A 217 1.45 -24.75 8.58
C ILE A 217 1.78 -26.18 8.98
N ASP A 218 2.23 -26.37 10.23
CA ASP A 218 2.33 -27.71 10.80
C ASP A 218 0.90 -28.26 10.89
N PRO A 219 0.56 -29.35 10.18
CA PRO A 219 -0.78 -29.94 10.25
C PRO A 219 -1.15 -30.42 11.67
N ALA A 220 -0.17 -30.54 12.59
CA ALA A 220 -0.40 -30.83 14.00
C ALA A 220 -0.70 -29.58 14.84
N ALA A 221 -0.37 -28.38 14.36
CA ALA A 221 -0.76 -27.13 14.99
C ALA A 221 -2.22 -26.86 14.62
N GLN A 222 -3.14 -27.07 15.58
CA GLN A 222 -4.52 -26.65 15.39
C GLN A 222 -4.55 -25.19 14.96
N PRO A 223 -5.40 -24.80 13.98
CA PRO A 223 -5.61 -23.40 13.69
C PRO A 223 -5.97 -22.76 15.01
N VAL A 224 -5.16 -21.79 15.45
CA VAL A 224 -5.46 -21.01 16.63
C VAL A 224 -6.79 -20.36 16.30
N SER A 225 -7.88 -20.95 16.81
CA SER A 225 -9.23 -20.57 16.50
C SER A 225 -9.29 -19.07 16.69
N ALA A 226 -9.66 -18.35 15.62
CA ALA A 226 -9.75 -16.89 15.59
C ALA A 226 -10.23 -16.44 16.96
N MET A 227 -9.28 -15.89 17.71
CA MET A 227 -9.30 -15.86 19.15
C MET A 227 -10.65 -15.30 19.56
N LYS A 228 -11.49 -16.11 20.22
CA LYS A 228 -12.65 -15.62 21.00
C LYS A 228 -12.07 -14.81 22.15
N ILE A 229 -11.46 -13.67 21.83
CA ILE A 229 -11.06 -12.66 22.79
C ILE A 229 -12.38 -12.20 23.37
N GLY A 230 -12.54 -12.41 24.68
CA GLY A 230 -13.70 -11.93 25.41
C GLY A 230 -13.91 -10.48 25.03
N HIS A 231 -15.06 -10.20 24.40
CA HIS A 231 -15.38 -8.86 24.00
C HIS A 231 -15.48 -8.04 25.29
N PRO A 232 -14.86 -6.85 25.37
CA PRO A 232 -15.09 -5.97 26.51
C PRO A 232 -16.61 -5.81 26.71
N PRO A 233 -17.12 -5.83 27.94
CA PRO A 233 -18.54 -5.63 28.19
C PRO A 233 -18.98 -4.31 27.54
N GLY A 234 -19.76 -4.41 26.46
CA GLY A 234 -20.22 -3.28 25.65
C GLY A 234 -19.86 -3.36 24.14
N CYS A 235 -18.76 -3.97 23.73
CA CYS A 235 -18.33 -3.90 22.33
C CYS A 235 -18.54 -5.25 21.63
N SER A 236 -19.79 -5.66 21.33
CA SER A 236 -20.12 -7.04 20.95
C SER A 236 -19.70 -7.51 19.54
N THR A 237 -19.29 -6.62 18.64
CA THR A 237 -18.95 -6.99 17.25
C THR A 237 -17.60 -6.47 16.77
N ARG A 238 -16.93 -5.63 17.55
CA ARG A 238 -15.67 -4.99 17.18
C ARG A 238 -14.53 -5.99 17.11
N ARG A 239 -13.83 -6.03 15.97
CA ARG A 239 -12.64 -6.87 15.81
C ARG A 239 -11.56 -6.48 16.86
N PRO A 240 -10.93 -7.44 17.54
CA PRO A 240 -9.84 -7.15 18.46
C PRO A 240 -8.60 -6.63 17.72
N LEU A 241 -7.76 -5.85 18.39
CA LEU A 241 -6.49 -5.41 17.82
C LEU A 241 -5.59 -6.63 17.53
N MET A 242 -5.15 -6.75 16.28
CA MET A 242 -4.19 -7.76 15.86
C MET A 242 -2.79 -7.16 15.84
N SER A 243 -1.94 -7.51 16.81
CA SER A 243 -0.56 -7.01 16.88
C SER A 243 0.29 -7.40 15.66
N ASN A 244 -0.05 -8.51 15.00
CA ASN A 244 0.56 -9.02 13.79
C ASN A 244 -0.21 -8.64 12.50
N VAL A 245 -1.10 -7.63 12.53
CA VAL A 245 -1.92 -7.24 11.37
C VAL A 245 -1.06 -6.89 10.16
N ILE A 246 0.01 -6.12 10.35
CA ILE A 246 0.89 -5.71 9.26
C ILE A 246 1.60 -6.93 8.67
N ALA A 247 2.22 -7.76 9.52
CA ALA A 247 2.86 -9.00 9.07
C ALA A 247 1.89 -9.90 8.29
N THR A 248 0.63 -9.97 8.73
CA THR A 248 -0.45 -10.70 8.04
C THR A 248 -0.78 -10.11 6.67
N LEU A 249 -0.95 -8.78 6.57
CA LEU A 249 -1.30 -8.10 5.32
C LEU A 249 -0.17 -8.12 4.29
N ILE A 250 1.10 -8.04 4.74
CA ILE A 250 2.26 -8.00 3.84
C ILE A 250 2.81 -9.38 3.50
N ALA A 251 2.28 -10.46 4.11
CA ALA A 251 2.72 -11.82 3.83
C ALA A 251 2.61 -12.14 2.32
N ALA A 252 3.62 -12.83 1.79
CA ALA A 252 3.53 -13.39 0.45
C ALA A 252 2.60 -14.61 0.45
N PRO A 253 2.08 -15.04 -0.71
CA PRO A 253 1.34 -16.29 -0.81
C PRO A 253 2.15 -17.50 -0.30
N PRO A 254 1.51 -18.62 0.09
CA PRO A 254 2.22 -19.85 0.39
C PRO A 254 3.18 -20.25 -0.75
N GLY A 255 4.44 -20.54 -0.42
CA GLY A 255 5.50 -20.78 -1.41
C GLY A 255 6.18 -19.53 -1.96
N GLY A 256 5.67 -18.34 -1.64
CA GLY A 256 6.23 -17.04 -2.03
C GLY A 256 5.83 -16.61 -3.44
N PHE A 257 6.32 -15.43 -3.84
CA PHE A 257 6.08 -14.93 -5.19
C PHE A 257 6.86 -15.71 -6.25
N THR A 258 6.23 -15.91 -7.42
CA THR A 258 6.76 -16.76 -8.49
C THR A 258 8.04 -16.23 -9.13
N THR A 259 8.28 -14.91 -9.07
CA THR A 259 9.49 -14.28 -9.64
C THR A 259 10.14 -13.34 -8.66
N HIS A 260 11.46 -13.14 -8.80
CA HIS A 260 12.21 -12.13 -8.07
C HIS A 260 11.65 -10.72 -8.33
N GLY A 261 11.24 -10.43 -9.58
CA GLY A 261 10.67 -9.13 -9.93
C GLY A 261 9.39 -8.82 -9.16
N VAL A 262 8.46 -9.78 -9.09
CA VAL A 262 7.23 -9.63 -8.27
C VAL A 262 7.60 -9.43 -6.80
N ARG A 263 8.53 -10.24 -6.26
CA ARG A 263 8.98 -10.13 -4.87
C ARG A 263 9.50 -8.75 -4.51
N GLU A 264 10.33 -8.17 -5.38
CA GLU A 264 10.90 -6.83 -5.18
C GLU A 264 9.83 -5.73 -5.25
N ARG A 265 8.85 -5.88 -6.13
CA ARG A 265 7.76 -4.90 -6.31
C ARG A 265 6.65 -5.02 -5.27
N MET A 266 6.52 -6.19 -4.63
CA MET A 266 5.55 -6.45 -3.57
C MET A 266 6.10 -6.15 -2.16
N LYS A 267 7.29 -5.55 -2.04
CA LYS A 267 7.81 -5.04 -0.75
C LYS A 267 6.86 -4.01 -0.16
N HIS A 268 6.69 -4.05 1.15
CA HIS A 268 5.96 -3.03 1.91
C HIS A 268 6.91 -1.89 2.27
N TYR A 269 6.47 -0.65 2.15
CA TYR A 269 7.23 0.49 2.68
C TYR A 269 6.56 1.01 3.93
N ILE A 270 7.34 1.18 5.00
CA ILE A 270 6.80 1.67 6.28
C ILE A 270 6.18 3.07 6.09
N THR A 271 4.92 3.23 6.49
CA THR A 271 4.16 4.49 6.38
C THR A 271 3.41 4.84 7.66
N ASP A 272 2.90 6.07 7.75
CA ASP A 272 2.03 6.49 8.87
C ASP A 272 0.70 5.72 8.91
N LEU A 273 0.29 5.08 7.80
CA LEU A 273 -0.91 4.23 7.78
C LEU A 273 -0.74 3.04 8.73
N ASP A 274 0.49 2.53 8.87
CA ASP A 274 0.82 1.41 9.75
C ASP A 274 0.50 1.74 11.21
N ASP A 275 0.66 3.01 11.62
CA ASP A 275 0.32 3.46 12.97
C ASP A 275 -1.20 3.42 13.23
N TYR A 276 -2.03 3.58 12.18
CA TYR A 276 -3.49 3.46 12.30
C TYR A 276 -3.90 2.00 12.48
N LEU A 277 -3.24 1.07 11.80
CA LEU A 277 -3.50 -0.37 11.94
C LEU A 277 -3.14 -0.90 13.33
N LEU A 278 -2.20 -0.23 14.01
CA LEU A 278 -1.73 -0.57 15.36
C LEU A 278 -2.38 0.27 16.46
N LEU A 279 -3.47 0.98 16.15
CA LEU A 279 -4.12 1.84 17.12
C LEU A 279 -4.84 1.02 18.23
N SER A 280 -4.33 1.16 19.46
CA SER A 280 -4.92 0.54 20.65
C SER A 280 -6.13 1.30 21.17
N ASP A 281 -7.03 0.56 21.83
CA ASP A 281 -8.15 1.08 22.63
C ASP A 281 -7.72 2.22 23.57
N ASP A 282 -6.74 1.98 24.43
CA ASP A 282 -6.32 2.94 25.46
C ASP A 282 -5.85 4.26 24.85
N LYS A 283 -5.13 4.19 23.73
CA LYS A 283 -4.66 5.38 23.00
C LYS A 283 -5.82 6.20 22.44
N ALA A 284 -6.83 5.55 21.88
CA ALA A 284 -8.01 6.25 21.36
C ALA A 284 -8.88 6.81 22.50
N ALA A 285 -9.06 6.04 23.58
CA ALA A 285 -9.81 6.45 24.77
C ALA A 285 -9.18 7.68 25.47
N ALA A 286 -7.86 7.84 25.39
CA ALA A 286 -7.15 9.00 25.92
C ALA A 286 -7.31 10.28 25.08
N TRP A 287 -7.88 10.21 23.87
CA TRP A 287 -8.05 11.38 23.01
C TRP A 287 -9.24 12.23 23.45
N SER A 288 -9.11 13.56 23.36
CA SER A 288 -10.26 14.45 23.46
C SER A 288 -11.20 14.25 22.27
N ASP A 289 -12.48 14.61 22.41
CA ASP A 289 -13.46 14.45 21.33
C ASP A 289 -13.03 15.14 20.04
N LEU A 290 -12.39 16.31 20.14
CA LEU A 290 -11.87 17.04 18.98
C LEU A 290 -10.78 16.24 18.24
N VAL A 291 -9.85 15.64 18.99
CA VAL A 291 -8.78 14.80 18.42
C VAL A 291 -9.39 13.54 17.83
N LEU A 292 -10.34 12.91 18.52
CA LEU A 292 -11.03 11.71 18.04
C LEU A 292 -11.77 12.00 16.72
N ILE A 293 -12.53 13.09 16.62
CA ILE A 293 -13.20 13.51 15.37
C ILE A 293 -12.16 13.75 14.26
N GLY A 294 -11.08 14.46 14.57
CA GLY A 294 -10.03 14.77 13.60
C GLY A 294 -9.34 13.51 13.04
N MET A 295 -8.92 12.61 13.93
CA MET A 295 -8.26 11.36 13.57
C MET A 295 -9.21 10.43 12.81
N THR A 296 -10.44 10.24 13.29
CA THR A 296 -11.42 9.39 12.61
C THR A 296 -11.73 9.95 11.21
N SER A 297 -11.89 11.27 11.06
CA SER A 297 -12.09 11.89 9.74
C SER A 297 -10.92 11.59 8.79
N GLN A 298 -9.68 11.75 9.27
CA GLN A 298 -8.49 11.51 8.47
C GLN A 298 -8.37 10.03 8.06
N ILE A 299 -8.64 9.11 8.98
CA ILE A 299 -8.54 7.66 8.77
C ILE A 299 -9.62 7.18 7.79
N VAL A 300 -10.85 7.68 7.91
CA VAL A 300 -11.93 7.39 6.95
C VAL A 300 -11.56 7.90 5.56
N LEU A 301 -10.98 9.10 5.44
CA LEU A 301 -10.48 9.61 4.16
C LEU A 301 -9.39 8.72 3.56
N GLN A 302 -8.45 8.21 4.37
CA GLN A 302 -7.44 7.26 3.87
C GLN A 302 -8.09 5.99 3.31
N TRP A 303 -9.10 5.46 4.00
CA TRP A 303 -9.84 4.30 3.52
C TRP A 303 -10.57 4.59 2.20
N GLN A 304 -11.26 5.72 2.09
CA GLN A 304 -11.95 6.14 0.86
C GLN A 304 -10.98 6.29 -0.32
N TRP A 305 -9.83 6.92 -0.11
CA TRP A 305 -8.81 7.04 -1.15
C TRP A 305 -8.26 5.69 -1.57
N LEU A 306 -8.05 4.77 -0.63
CA LEU A 306 -7.58 3.43 -0.96
C LEU A 306 -8.63 2.65 -1.77
N ARG A 307 -9.91 2.75 -1.38
CA ARG A 307 -11.03 2.18 -2.13
C ARG A 307 -11.07 2.71 -3.57
N GLN A 308 -11.07 4.02 -3.76
CA GLN A 308 -11.11 4.62 -5.10
C GLN A 308 -9.91 4.21 -5.95
N ASN A 309 -8.73 4.09 -5.34
CA ASN A 309 -7.53 3.61 -6.02
C ASN A 309 -7.63 2.14 -6.43
N ASN A 310 -8.24 1.29 -5.61
CA ASN A 310 -8.48 -0.11 -5.95
C ASN A 310 -9.46 -0.24 -7.11
N GLU A 311 -10.56 0.52 -7.09
CA GLU A 311 -11.55 0.57 -8.17
C GLU A 311 -10.88 0.97 -9.50
N MET A 312 -10.10 2.05 -9.51
CA MET A 312 -9.37 2.47 -10.72
C MET A 312 -8.35 1.42 -11.19
N LEU A 313 -7.67 0.72 -10.28
CA LEU A 313 -6.74 -0.36 -10.64
C LEU A 313 -7.49 -1.55 -11.27
N GLN A 314 -8.68 -1.87 -10.78
CA GLN A 314 -9.54 -2.92 -11.35
C GLN A 314 -10.09 -2.51 -12.72
N GLU A 315 -10.49 -1.26 -12.91
CA GLU A 315 -10.89 -0.74 -14.22
C GLU A 315 -9.75 -0.83 -15.25
N MET A 316 -8.53 -0.49 -14.84
CA MET A 316 -7.33 -0.69 -15.65
C MET A 316 -7.12 -2.17 -16.01
N GLU A 317 -7.42 -3.12 -15.11
CA GLU A 317 -7.36 -4.56 -15.39
C GLU A 317 -8.29 -4.99 -16.53
N VAL A 318 -9.46 -4.34 -16.65
CA VAL A 318 -10.45 -4.67 -17.68
C VAL A 318 -10.14 -3.98 -19.02
N GLN A 319 -9.68 -2.72 -19.00
CA GLN A 319 -9.61 -1.89 -20.22
C GLN A 319 -8.19 -1.39 -20.58
N GLY A 320 -7.30 -1.22 -19.60
CA GLY A 320 -6.09 -0.40 -19.75
C GLY A 320 -4.76 -1.16 -19.74
N TRP A 321 -4.75 -2.47 -19.47
CA TRP A 321 -3.48 -3.21 -19.43
C TRP A 321 -2.84 -3.43 -20.81
N GLU A 322 -3.61 -3.29 -21.88
CA GLU A 322 -3.09 -3.29 -23.26
C GLU A 322 -2.38 -1.96 -23.57
N GLU A 323 -2.85 -0.85 -23.01
CA GLU A 323 -2.21 0.46 -23.16
C GLU A 323 -0.87 0.56 -22.42
N LEU A 324 -0.64 -0.34 -21.45
CA LEU A 324 0.62 -0.44 -20.72
C LEU A 324 1.70 -1.27 -21.46
N ASP A 325 1.39 -1.86 -22.62
CA ASP A 325 2.32 -2.71 -23.38
C ASP A 325 3.45 -1.94 -24.11
N CYS A 326 3.75 -0.68 -23.72
CA CYS A 326 4.97 0.00 -24.14
C CYS A 326 6.18 -0.85 -23.78
N LYS A 327 7.04 -1.12 -24.77
CA LYS A 327 8.19 -1.99 -24.56
C LYS A 327 9.20 -1.32 -23.64
N ALA A 328 10.04 -2.09 -22.96
CA ALA A 328 11.03 -1.57 -22.02
C ALA A 328 12.06 -0.62 -22.69
N ASP A 329 12.30 -0.79 -24.00
CA ASP A 329 13.12 0.07 -24.86
C ASP A 329 12.44 1.40 -25.24
N GLU A 330 11.12 1.51 -25.04
CA GLU A 330 10.32 2.73 -25.25
C GLU A 330 10.12 3.53 -23.95
N CYS A 331 10.58 2.99 -22.81
CA CYS A 331 10.47 3.63 -21.50
C CYS A 331 11.73 4.43 -21.15
N ASP A 332 11.68 5.75 -21.32
CA ASP A 332 12.83 6.66 -21.11
C ASP A 332 13.51 6.50 -19.74
N TRP A 333 12.76 6.22 -18.69
CA TRP A 333 13.30 6.03 -17.33
C TRP A 333 14.18 4.78 -17.19
N ILE A 334 13.91 3.73 -17.98
CA ILE A 334 14.74 2.51 -18.02
C ILE A 334 16.03 2.80 -18.77
N ALA A 335 15.93 3.56 -19.87
CA ALA A 335 17.09 4.00 -20.62
C ALA A 335 18.02 4.86 -19.74
N ASP A 336 17.47 5.68 -18.85
CA ASP A 336 18.24 6.53 -17.94
C ASP A 336 18.92 5.75 -16.80
N ASP A 337 18.30 4.71 -16.26
CA ASP A 337 18.92 3.83 -15.26
C ASP A 337 20.02 2.95 -15.87
N ILE A 338 19.86 2.49 -17.12
CA ILE A 338 20.91 1.75 -17.85
C ILE A 338 22.09 2.67 -18.19
N LYS A 339 21.84 3.96 -18.45
CA LYS A 339 22.89 4.96 -18.76
C LYS A 339 23.70 5.40 -17.56
N LYS A 340 23.25 5.21 -16.32
CA LYS A 340 24.06 5.49 -15.12
C LYS A 340 25.08 4.35 -14.92
N PRO A 341 26.36 4.55 -15.23
CA PRO A 341 27.35 3.51 -15.02
C PRO A 341 27.55 3.32 -13.52
N SER A 342 27.29 2.10 -13.06
CA SER A 342 27.61 1.61 -11.72
C SER A 342 29.12 1.54 -11.53
N GLY A 343 29.78 2.68 -11.28
CA GLY A 343 31.22 2.66 -11.04
C GLY A 343 31.99 3.96 -11.18
N ALA A 344 31.54 5.06 -10.58
CA ALA A 344 32.47 6.13 -10.24
C ALA A 344 33.17 5.79 -8.91
N ARG A 345 34.06 4.79 -8.94
CA ARG A 345 35.00 4.51 -7.86
C ARG A 345 35.90 5.74 -7.78
N LYS A 346 35.66 6.63 -6.81
CA LYS A 346 36.57 7.74 -6.49
C LYS A 346 37.92 7.14 -6.08
N GLU A 347 38.85 7.04 -7.02
CA GLU A 347 40.27 6.97 -6.71
C GLU A 347 40.62 8.27 -5.98
N LYS A 348 40.84 8.16 -4.66
CA LYS A 348 41.51 9.22 -3.92
C LYS A 348 42.95 9.25 -4.39
N GLY A 349 43.24 10.20 -5.26
CA GLY A 349 44.60 10.59 -5.60
C GLY A 349 45.37 10.93 -4.33
N SER A 350 46.45 10.20 -4.11
CA SER A 350 47.52 10.51 -3.18
C SER A 350 48.10 11.88 -3.54
N MET A 351 47.74 12.93 -2.78
CA MET A 351 48.51 14.16 -2.79
C MET A 351 49.81 13.89 -2.02
N GLY A 352 50.89 13.71 -2.78
CA GLY A 352 52.24 13.87 -2.26
C GLY A 352 52.43 15.31 -1.82
N ILE A 353 52.87 15.49 -0.58
CA ILE A 353 53.36 16.77 -0.08
C ILE A 353 54.83 16.82 -0.47
N ASP A 354 55.17 17.65 -1.46
CA ASP A 354 56.54 18.07 -1.71
C ASP A 354 56.90 19.17 -0.71
N VAL A 355 57.86 18.86 0.15
CA VAL A 355 58.53 19.83 1.02
C VAL A 355 59.88 20.11 0.37
N ASN A 356 60.01 21.23 -0.32
CA ASN A 356 61.22 22.06 -0.44
C ASN A 356 61.02 23.21 -1.44
N GLU A 357 61.74 24.31 -1.19
CA GLU A 357 61.78 25.61 -1.92
C GLU A 357 60.64 26.58 -1.54
N LEU A 358 60.86 27.79 -1.03
CA LEU A 358 62.01 28.71 -1.02
C LEU A 358 62.00 29.60 0.24
N VAL A 359 63.22 29.91 0.69
CA VAL A 359 63.79 31.21 1.16
C VAL A 359 62.92 32.16 1.96
#